data_AF-A0A1S2GTV2-F1
#
_entry.id   AF-A0A1S2GTV2-F1
#
_cell.length_a   1.000
_cell.length_b   1.000
_cell.length_c   1.000
_cell.angle_alpha   90.00
_cell.angle_beta   90.00
_cell.angle_gamma   90.00
#
_symmetry.space_group_name_H-M   'P 1'
#
loop_
_entity.id
_entity.type
_entity.pdbx_description
1 polymer ?
#
loop_
_entity_poly.entity_id
_entity_poly.type
_entity_poly.pdbx_seq_one_letter_code
_entity_poly.pdbx_strand_id
1 'polypeptide(L)'
;MAKAAPKTNTTVNPSEEELLEHGKGRPTPSRRDREAANRRPLVGNTPVDKKAARARLNSEREKARIGMANGEERYLPAKDRGEQRRFVRDTIDARWNVGEVMMPVLVLFLIVGFVASQTAAASFALLLVWAFVALFILDCLVLWFILRKKLTAKFGVFQKGTFLYILTRAWQLRFLRLPKPQVKRGQHPAL
;
A
#
# COMPACT_ATOMS: atom_id res chain seq x y z
N MET A 1 -76.01 4.75 -12.48
CA MET A 1 -74.61 4.57 -12.05
C MET A 1 -74.34 3.09 -11.93
N ALA A 2 -73.40 2.59 -12.75
CA ALA A 2 -73.23 1.18 -13.05
C ALA A 2 -72.61 0.39 -11.87
N LYS A 3 -73.16 -0.80 -11.63
CA LYS A 3 -72.73 -1.77 -10.61
C LYS A 3 -71.55 -2.58 -11.16
N ALA A 4 -70.45 -2.63 -10.42
CA ALA A 4 -69.23 -3.34 -10.78
C ALA A 4 -69.45 -4.87 -10.73
N ALA A 5 -69.09 -5.56 -11.81
CA ALA A 5 -69.06 -7.02 -11.91
C ALA A 5 -67.67 -7.56 -11.48
N PRO A 6 -67.58 -8.76 -10.88
CA PRO A 6 -66.32 -9.34 -10.46
C PRO A 6 -65.58 -9.90 -11.69
N LYS A 7 -64.31 -9.50 -11.88
CA LYS A 7 -63.45 -10.10 -12.90
C LYS A 7 -62.94 -11.43 -12.37
N THR A 8 -63.56 -12.52 -12.80
CA THR A 8 -63.07 -13.88 -12.61
C THR A 8 -61.73 -14.01 -13.34
N ASN A 9 -60.64 -14.15 -12.58
CA ASN A 9 -59.31 -14.39 -13.13
C ASN A 9 -59.23 -15.87 -13.53
N THR A 10 -59.65 -16.16 -14.76
CA THR A 10 -59.48 -17.49 -15.35
C THR A 10 -58.01 -17.66 -15.68
N THR A 11 -57.28 -18.36 -14.81
CA THR A 11 -55.98 -18.95 -15.13
C THR A 11 -56.22 -19.98 -16.22
N VAL A 12 -56.08 -19.56 -17.48
CA VAL A 12 -56.05 -20.47 -18.63
C VAL A 12 -54.73 -21.23 -18.54
N ASN A 13 -54.78 -22.43 -17.97
CA ASN A 13 -53.75 -23.43 -18.22
C ASN A 13 -53.84 -23.77 -19.71
N PRO A 14 -52.75 -23.61 -20.50
CA PRO A 14 -52.79 -24.01 -21.89
C PRO A 14 -53.09 -25.51 -21.95
N SER A 15 -54.00 -25.89 -22.84
CA SER A 15 -54.35 -27.29 -23.09
C SER A 15 -53.10 -28.05 -23.56
N GLU A 16 -53.01 -29.32 -23.17
CA GLU A 16 -51.87 -30.20 -23.47
C GLU A 16 -51.59 -30.33 -24.98
N GLU A 17 -52.55 -29.97 -25.83
CA GLU A 17 -52.42 -29.94 -27.29
C GLU A 17 -51.51 -28.81 -27.81
N GLU A 18 -51.48 -27.63 -27.19
CA GLU A 18 -50.55 -26.55 -27.57
C GLU A 18 -49.10 -26.84 -27.11
N LEU A 19 -48.94 -27.61 -26.03
CA LEU A 19 -47.64 -28.06 -25.51
C LEU A 19 -47.01 -29.16 -26.37
N LEU A 20 -47.83 -29.92 -27.11
CA LEU A 20 -47.39 -30.98 -28.02
C LEU A 20 -47.01 -30.47 -29.42
N GLU A 21 -47.55 -29.32 -29.85
CA GLU A 21 -47.16 -28.68 -31.11
C GLU A 21 -45.78 -27.99 -31.02
N HIS A 22 -45.31 -27.68 -29.82
CA HIS A 22 -43.94 -27.27 -29.54
C HIS A 22 -43.04 -28.48 -29.29
N GLY A 23 -42.84 -29.31 -30.31
CA GLY A 23 -41.80 -30.33 -30.30
C GLY A 23 -40.46 -29.73 -29.88
N LYS A 24 -39.63 -30.49 -29.14
CA LYS A 24 -38.25 -30.14 -28.78
C LYS A 24 -37.36 -30.09 -30.04
N GLY A 25 -37.66 -29.18 -30.95
CA GLY A 25 -37.07 -29.02 -32.28
C GLY A 25 -36.15 -27.82 -32.39
N ARG A 26 -35.80 -27.16 -31.28
CA ARG A 26 -34.74 -26.16 -31.27
C ARG A 26 -33.41 -26.86 -30.97
N PRO A 27 -32.40 -26.73 -31.87
CA PRO A 27 -31.06 -27.22 -31.59
C PRO A 27 -30.59 -26.70 -30.24
N THR A 28 -30.05 -27.58 -29.39
CA THR A 28 -29.36 -27.14 -28.18
C THR A 28 -28.28 -26.12 -28.58
N PRO A 29 -28.30 -24.90 -28.01
CA PRO A 29 -27.34 -23.86 -28.40
C PRO A 29 -25.91 -24.40 -28.31
N SER A 30 -25.08 -24.07 -29.29
CA SER A 30 -23.72 -24.60 -29.33
C SER A 30 -22.96 -24.17 -28.07
N ARG A 31 -21.97 -24.96 -27.67
CA ARG A 31 -21.13 -24.67 -26.50
C ARG A 31 -20.55 -23.25 -26.55
N ARG A 32 -20.20 -22.77 -27.74
CA ARG A 32 -19.68 -21.41 -27.98
C ARG A 32 -20.72 -20.33 -27.64
N ASP A 33 -21.99 -20.54 -27.96
CA ASP A 33 -23.07 -19.58 -27.71
C ASP A 33 -23.46 -19.56 -26.23
N ARG A 34 -23.43 -20.71 -25.57
CA ARG A 34 -23.60 -20.82 -24.11
C ARG A 34 -22.46 -20.15 -23.35
N GLU A 35 -21.22 -20.34 -23.81
CA GLU A 35 -20.06 -19.66 -23.25
C GLU A 35 -20.10 -18.15 -23.51
N ALA A 36 -20.57 -17.70 -24.68
CA ALA A 36 -20.75 -16.27 -24.98
C ALA A 36 -21.87 -15.62 -24.15
N ALA A 37 -22.99 -16.31 -23.93
CA ALA A 37 -24.08 -15.83 -23.08
C ALA A 37 -23.71 -15.82 -21.58
N ASN A 38 -22.87 -16.76 -21.13
CA ASN A 38 -22.34 -16.78 -19.77
C ASN A 38 -21.16 -15.80 -19.56
N ARG A 39 -20.52 -15.34 -20.63
CA ARG A 39 -19.53 -14.24 -20.56
C ARG A 39 -20.28 -12.94 -20.30
N ARG A 40 -20.45 -12.61 -19.02
CA ARG A 40 -20.75 -11.25 -18.55
C ARG A 40 -19.42 -10.52 -18.32
N PRO A 41 -18.90 -9.75 -19.29
CA PRO A 41 -17.66 -9.02 -19.07
C PRO A 41 -17.91 -7.95 -18.00
N LEU A 42 -17.05 -7.91 -16.97
CA LEU A 42 -17.09 -6.94 -15.86
C LEU A 42 -17.03 -5.47 -16.33
N VAL A 43 -16.64 -5.26 -17.59
CA VAL A 43 -16.64 -3.97 -18.30
C VAL A 43 -17.28 -4.22 -19.65
N GLY A 44 -18.28 -3.43 -20.03
CA GLY A 44 -18.90 -3.53 -21.35
C GLY A 44 -17.85 -3.51 -22.47
N ASN A 45 -18.11 -4.23 -23.55
CA ASN A 45 -17.11 -4.41 -24.61
C ASN A 45 -16.90 -3.15 -25.47
N THR A 46 -17.70 -2.09 -25.22
CA THR A 46 -17.65 -0.83 -25.95
C THR A 46 -16.40 -0.01 -25.55
N PRO A 47 -15.86 0.81 -26.48
CA PRO A 47 -14.71 1.68 -26.17
C PRO A 47 -15.04 2.69 -25.06
N VAL A 48 -16.31 3.10 -24.92
CA VAL A 48 -16.78 4.02 -23.88
C VAL A 48 -16.73 3.37 -22.50
N ASP A 49 -17.20 2.12 -22.39
CA ASP A 49 -17.13 1.36 -21.14
C ASP A 49 -15.69 1.08 -20.72
N LYS A 50 -14.80 0.74 -21.68
CA LYS A 50 -13.37 0.57 -21.43
C LYS A 50 -12.71 1.86 -20.94
N LYS A 51 -13.09 3.01 -21.50
CA LYS A 51 -12.60 4.33 -21.04
C LYS A 51 -13.11 4.66 -19.63
N ALA A 52 -14.39 4.40 -19.35
CA ALA A 52 -14.99 4.59 -18.03
C ALA A 52 -14.34 3.67 -16.97
N ALA A 53 -14.08 2.41 -17.30
CA ALA A 53 -13.38 1.49 -16.41
C ALA A 53 -11.93 1.93 -16.13
N ARG A 54 -11.19 2.38 -17.16
CA ARG A 54 -9.85 2.97 -16.96
C ARG A 54 -9.89 4.22 -16.09
N ALA A 55 -10.88 5.09 -16.27
CA ALA A 55 -11.05 6.27 -15.43
C ALA A 55 -11.33 5.89 -13.96
N ARG A 56 -12.18 4.88 -13.73
CA ARG A 56 -12.46 4.34 -12.38
C ARG A 56 -11.19 3.78 -11.74
N LEU A 57 -10.45 2.93 -12.44
CA LEU A 57 -9.19 2.37 -11.96
C LEU A 57 -8.15 3.45 -11.64
N ASN A 58 -8.04 4.48 -12.48
CA ASN A 58 -7.14 5.60 -12.21
C ASN A 58 -7.57 6.37 -10.96
N SER A 59 -8.87 6.61 -10.78
CA SER A 59 -9.40 7.28 -9.59
C SER A 59 -9.17 6.47 -8.30
N GLU A 60 -9.30 5.14 -8.36
CA GLU A 60 -9.03 4.25 -7.23
C GLU A 60 -7.55 4.20 -6.87
N ARG A 61 -6.68 4.18 -7.89
CA ARG A 61 -5.22 4.27 -7.70
C ARG A 61 -4.82 5.61 -7.09
N GLU A 62 -5.44 6.71 -7.52
CA GLU A 62 -5.16 8.03 -6.95
C GLU A 62 -5.61 8.11 -5.49
N LYS A 63 -6.80 7.60 -5.17
CA LYS A 63 -7.28 7.49 -3.78
C LYS A 63 -6.35 6.63 -2.93
N ALA A 64 -5.87 5.50 -3.45
CA ALA A 64 -4.92 4.66 -2.74
C ALA A 64 -3.56 5.36 -2.54
N ARG A 65 -3.09 6.13 -3.53
CA ARG A 65 -1.85 6.92 -3.44
C ARG A 65 -1.97 8.02 -2.39
N ILE A 66 -3.09 8.75 -2.39
CA ILE A 66 -3.38 9.80 -1.42
C ILE A 66 -3.54 9.19 -0.02
N GLY A 67 -4.33 8.12 0.12
CA GLY A 67 -4.51 7.43 1.40
C GLY A 67 -3.21 6.87 1.96
N MET A 68 -2.33 6.33 1.12
CA MET A 68 -0.98 5.91 1.52
C MET A 68 -0.10 7.09 1.93
N ALA A 69 -0.17 8.23 1.22
CA ALA A 69 0.57 9.43 1.57
C ALA A 69 0.08 10.03 2.91
N ASN A 70 -1.24 10.01 3.14
CA ASN A 70 -1.90 10.43 4.36
C ASN A 70 -1.69 9.45 5.54
N GLY A 71 -1.20 8.25 5.26
CA GLY A 71 -0.95 7.24 6.29
C GLY A 71 -2.21 6.54 6.80
N GLU A 72 -3.30 6.54 6.03
CA GLU A 72 -4.55 5.87 6.35
C GLU A 72 -4.35 4.35 6.41
N GLU A 73 -4.68 3.72 7.55
CA GLU A 73 -4.36 2.31 7.81
C GLU A 73 -4.89 1.33 6.76
N ARG A 74 -6.00 1.66 6.10
CA ARG A 74 -6.61 0.84 5.05
C ARG A 74 -5.74 0.74 3.79
N TYR A 75 -5.01 1.81 3.45
CA TYR A 75 -4.19 1.90 2.25
C TYR A 75 -2.71 1.58 2.51
N LEU A 76 -2.35 1.30 3.76
CA LEU A 76 -1.00 0.93 4.14
C LEU A 76 -0.67 -0.54 3.80
N PRO A 77 0.56 -0.83 3.33
CA PRO A 77 1.06 -2.19 3.20
C PRO A 77 1.05 -2.93 4.55
N ALA A 78 0.93 -4.26 4.52
CA ALA A 78 0.90 -5.10 5.72
C ALA A 78 2.08 -4.86 6.70
N LYS A 79 3.25 -4.49 6.18
CA LYS A 79 4.46 -4.16 6.97
C LYS A 79 4.37 -2.86 7.77
N ASP A 80 3.57 -1.89 7.32
CA ASP A 80 3.47 -0.54 7.88
C ASP A 80 2.20 -0.35 8.74
N ARG A 81 1.29 -1.33 8.71
CA ARG A 81 0.01 -1.31 9.42
C ARG A 81 0.16 -1.62 10.91
N GLY A 82 -0.73 -1.02 11.70
CA GLY A 82 -0.88 -1.27 13.14
C GLY A 82 -0.31 -0.18 14.04
N GLU A 83 -0.81 -0.15 15.27
CA GLU A 83 -0.51 0.87 16.27
C GLU A 83 0.97 0.90 16.67
N GLN A 84 1.59 -0.26 16.88
CA GLN A 84 3.02 -0.35 17.21
C GLN A 84 3.89 0.22 16.07
N ARG A 85 3.54 -0.08 14.82
CA ARG A 85 4.27 0.44 13.65
C ARG A 85 4.08 1.94 13.56
N ARG A 86 2.86 2.45 13.73
CA ARG A 86 2.58 3.89 13.77
C ARG A 86 3.42 4.61 14.85
N PHE A 87 3.47 4.08 16.07
CA PHE A 87 4.29 4.65 17.13
C PHE A 87 5.78 4.69 16.79
N VAL A 88 6.31 3.62 16.18
CA VAL A 88 7.69 3.58 15.68
C VAL A 88 7.92 4.64 14.61
N ARG A 89 7.00 4.76 13.64
CA ARG A 89 7.07 5.75 12.56
C ARG A 89 7.16 7.16 13.12
N ASP A 90 6.22 7.51 14.00
CA ASP A 90 6.13 8.85 14.60
C ASP A 90 7.37 9.15 15.48
N THR A 91 7.86 8.16 16.23
CA THR A 91 9.06 8.36 17.07
C THR A 91 10.33 8.59 16.25
N ILE A 92 10.52 7.84 15.17
CA ILE A 92 11.68 7.98 14.28
C ILE A 92 11.60 9.27 13.48
N ASP A 93 10.41 9.58 12.98
CA ASP A 93 10.19 10.77 12.17
C ASP A 93 10.26 12.06 13.01
N ALA A 94 9.97 12.01 14.31
CA ALA A 94 10.18 13.15 15.21
C ALA A 94 11.67 13.46 15.48
N ARG A 95 12.59 12.51 15.28
CA ARG A 95 14.02 12.67 15.59
C ARG A 95 14.82 13.13 14.38
N TRP A 96 15.96 13.77 14.63
CA TRP A 96 17.05 13.86 13.66
C TRP A 96 17.72 12.49 13.54
N ASN A 97 17.74 11.93 12.33
CA ASN A 97 18.37 10.65 12.06
C ASN A 97 19.69 10.89 11.31
N VAL A 98 20.75 10.18 11.73
CA VAL A 98 22.06 10.28 11.08
C VAL A 98 21.98 9.83 9.62
N GLY A 99 21.05 8.93 9.27
CA GLY A 99 20.79 8.49 7.89
C GLY A 99 20.46 9.63 6.91
N GLU A 100 19.84 10.72 7.37
CA GLU A 100 19.57 11.88 6.50
C GLU A 100 20.85 12.67 6.16
N VAL A 101 21.78 12.73 7.11
CA VAL A 101 23.10 13.36 6.93
C VAL A 101 24.05 12.43 6.19
N MET A 102 23.86 11.12 6.32
CA MET A 102 24.71 10.11 5.68
C MET A 102 24.65 10.17 4.15
N MET A 103 23.49 10.43 3.55
CA MET A 103 23.36 10.49 2.09
C MET A 103 24.22 11.61 1.45
N PRO A 104 24.16 12.88 1.88
CA PRO A 104 25.07 13.91 1.35
C PRO A 104 26.53 13.66 1.74
N VAL A 105 26.80 13.11 2.93
CA VAL A 105 28.16 12.75 3.36
C VAL A 105 28.77 11.67 2.48
N LEU A 106 28.01 10.64 2.08
CA LEU A 106 28.45 9.60 1.14
C LEU A 106 28.83 10.19 -0.22
N VAL A 107 28.03 11.12 -0.75
CA VAL A 107 28.34 11.81 -2.01
C VAL A 107 29.61 12.64 -1.88
N LEU A 108 29.79 13.36 -0.76
CA LEU A 108 31.00 14.12 -0.48
C LEU A 108 32.23 13.20 -0.39
N PHE A 109 32.12 12.06 0.29
CA PHE A 109 33.17 11.05 0.35
C PHE A 109 33.52 10.48 -1.02
N LEU A 110 32.54 10.30 -1.90
CA LEU A 110 32.79 9.84 -3.27
C LEU A 110 33.64 10.88 -4.02
N ILE A 111 33.26 12.16 -3.97
CA ILE A 111 34.03 13.25 -4.60
C ILE A 111 35.46 13.32 -4.03
N VAL A 112 35.61 13.31 -2.70
CA VAL A 112 36.91 13.35 -2.02
C VAL A 112 37.73 12.09 -2.35
N GLY A 113 37.10 10.92 -2.41
CA GLY A 113 37.76 9.66 -2.75
C GLY A 113 38.35 9.67 -4.16
N PHE A 114 37.64 10.23 -5.14
CA PHE A 114 38.18 10.40 -6.49
C PHE A 114 39.39 11.33 -6.54
N VAL A 115 39.33 12.47 -5.84
CA VAL A 115 40.41 13.48 -5.84
C VAL A 115 41.62 13.03 -5.00
N ALA A 116 41.40 12.41 -3.85
CA ALA A 116 42.44 12.01 -2.92
C ALA A 116 43.11 10.68 -3.26
N SER A 117 42.56 9.91 -4.21
CA SER A 117 43.05 8.59 -4.62
C SER A 117 44.54 8.53 -4.99
N GLN A 118 45.13 9.66 -5.42
CA GLN A 118 46.53 9.76 -5.83
C GLN A 118 47.47 10.31 -4.75
N THR A 119 46.98 10.52 -3.53
CA THR A 119 47.75 11.13 -2.43
C THR A 119 47.83 10.20 -1.22
N ALA A 120 48.84 10.38 -0.37
CA ALA A 120 48.93 9.71 0.93
C ALA A 120 47.72 10.01 1.86
N ALA A 121 46.87 10.98 1.51
CA ALA A 121 45.62 11.27 2.20
C ALA A 121 44.51 10.21 1.96
N ALA A 122 44.67 9.31 0.98
CA ALA A 122 43.71 8.25 0.69
C ALA A 122 43.44 7.34 1.91
N SER A 123 44.48 7.00 2.68
CA SER A 123 44.36 6.16 3.88
C SER A 123 43.54 6.84 4.99
N PHE A 124 43.70 8.16 5.16
CA PHE A 124 42.92 8.94 6.12
C PHE A 124 41.46 9.08 5.68
N ALA A 125 41.21 9.26 4.38
CA ALA A 125 39.85 9.27 3.84
C ALA A 125 39.14 7.93 4.07
N LEU A 126 39.84 6.81 3.89
CA LEU A 126 39.29 5.48 4.16
C LEU A 126 38.94 5.29 5.65
N LEU A 127 39.84 5.69 6.56
CA LEU A 127 39.57 5.64 8.00
C LEU A 127 38.36 6.51 8.39
N LEU A 128 38.21 7.69 7.79
CA LEU A 128 37.06 8.56 8.03
C LEU A 128 35.74 7.91 7.57
N VAL A 129 35.73 7.21 6.43
CA VAL A 129 34.55 6.45 5.98
C VAL A 129 34.20 5.37 7.01
N TRP A 130 35.18 4.58 7.45
CA TRP A 130 34.95 3.54 8.46
C TRP A 130 34.47 4.11 9.80
N ALA A 131 35.03 5.23 10.24
CA ALA A 131 34.56 5.93 11.43
C ALA A 131 33.10 6.40 11.29
N PHE A 132 32.72 6.92 10.12
CA PHE A 132 31.35 7.34 9.83
C PHE A 132 30.38 6.15 9.80
N VAL A 133 30.78 5.03 9.20
CA VAL A 133 30.01 3.78 9.21
C VAL A 133 29.82 3.28 10.64
N ALA A 134 30.87 3.30 11.47
CA ALA A 134 30.78 2.91 12.88
C ALA A 134 29.82 3.83 13.67
N LEU A 135 29.89 5.14 13.46
CA LEU A 135 28.96 6.11 14.06
C LEU A 135 27.50 5.81 13.66
N PHE A 136 27.26 5.49 12.39
CA PHE A 136 25.92 5.13 11.91
C PHE A 136 25.38 3.85 12.55
N ILE A 137 26.22 2.81 12.67
CA ILE A 137 25.85 1.57 13.35
C ILE A 137 25.49 1.86 14.81
N LEU A 138 26.29 2.69 15.49
CA LEU A 138 26.03 3.10 16.87
C LEU A 138 24.69 3.85 16.98
N ASP A 139 24.39 4.76 16.06
CA ASP A 139 23.10 5.47 16.03
C ASP A 139 21.91 4.50 15.87
N CYS A 140 22.03 3.50 15.01
CA CYS A 140 21.02 2.47 14.83
C CYS A 140 20.79 1.64 16.09
N LEU A 141 21.87 1.27 16.80
CA LEU A 141 21.79 0.55 18.07
C LEU A 141 21.13 1.41 19.15
N VAL A 142 21.53 2.67 19.30
CA VAL A 142 20.92 3.61 20.26
C VAL A 142 19.42 3.78 19.97
N LEU A 143 19.05 3.99 18.71
CA LEU A 143 17.66 4.11 18.29
C LEU A 143 16.86 2.85 18.64
N TRP A 144 17.43 1.67 18.40
CA TRP A 144 16.83 0.39 18.77
C TRP A 144 16.57 0.30 20.28
N PHE A 145 17.55 0.60 21.12
CA PHE A 145 17.39 0.54 22.58
C PHE A 145 16.33 1.51 23.09
N ILE A 146 16.29 2.74 22.57
CA ILE A 146 15.30 3.75 22.94
C ILE A 146 13.89 3.28 22.55
N LEU A 147 13.70 2.85 21.29
CA LEU A 147 12.39 2.42 20.81
C LEU A 147 11.93 1.14 21.52
N ARG A 148 12.83 0.20 21.80
CA ARG A 148 12.51 -1.00 22.57
C ARG A 148 11.97 -0.63 23.95
N LYS A 149 12.66 0.25 24.69
CA LYS A 149 12.17 0.73 26.01
C LYS A 149 10.79 1.39 25.91
N LYS A 150 10.60 2.29 24.94
CA LYS A 150 9.32 3.01 24.75
C LYS A 150 8.18 2.08 24.33
N LEU A 151 8.44 1.14 23.43
CA LEU A 151 7.45 0.15 22.99
C LEU A 151 7.05 -0.79 24.12
N THR A 152 8.01 -1.27 24.91
CA THR A 152 7.71 -2.11 26.08
C THR A 152 6.91 -1.34 27.12
N ALA A 153 7.23 -0.07 27.38
CA ALA A 153 6.47 0.77 28.31
C ALA A 153 5.01 0.98 27.87
N LYS A 154 4.78 1.16 26.55
CA LYS A 154 3.44 1.50 26.02
C LYS A 154 2.56 0.29 25.70
N PHE A 155 3.13 -0.75 25.09
CA PHE A 155 2.37 -1.88 24.55
C PHE A 155 2.63 -3.21 25.27
N GLY A 156 3.64 -3.29 26.14
CA GLY A 156 4.04 -4.50 26.87
C GLY A 156 4.66 -5.60 25.99
N VAL A 157 4.16 -5.80 24.77
CA VAL A 157 4.56 -6.85 23.82
C VAL A 157 5.16 -6.24 22.57
N PHE A 158 6.20 -6.90 22.04
CA PHE A 158 6.91 -6.44 20.85
C PHE A 158 6.52 -7.26 19.61
N GLN A 159 6.10 -6.57 18.53
CA GLN A 159 5.88 -7.22 17.25
C GLN A 159 7.19 -7.75 16.63
N LYS A 160 7.17 -9.00 16.17
CA LYS A 160 8.29 -9.60 15.42
C LYS A 160 8.64 -8.76 14.19
N GLY A 161 9.93 -8.61 13.90
CA GLY A 161 10.43 -7.83 12.75
C GLY A 161 10.38 -6.30 12.92
N THR A 162 10.08 -5.79 14.12
CA THR A 162 10.15 -4.34 14.37
C THR A 162 11.59 -3.81 14.35
N PHE A 163 12.59 -4.64 14.68
CA PHE A 163 14.01 -4.26 14.53
C PHE A 163 14.39 -3.95 13.07
N LEU A 164 14.15 -4.89 12.16
CA LEU A 164 14.43 -4.70 10.73
C LEU A 164 13.66 -3.51 10.14
N TYR A 165 12.44 -3.28 10.63
CA TYR A 165 11.65 -2.14 10.23
C TYR A 165 12.21 -0.80 10.70
N ILE A 166 12.67 -0.72 11.95
CA ILE A 166 13.37 0.47 12.48
C ILE A 166 14.62 0.74 11.65
N LEU A 167 15.41 -0.29 11.36
CA LEU A 167 16.66 -0.17 10.60
C LEU A 167 16.42 0.37 9.19
N THR A 168 15.48 -0.23 8.46
CA THR A 168 15.11 0.21 7.11
C THR A 168 14.57 1.63 7.08
N ARG A 169 13.78 2.04 8.09
CA ARG A 169 13.28 3.41 8.19
C ARG A 169 14.37 4.42 8.58
N ALA A 170 15.29 4.04 9.46
CA ALA A 170 16.40 4.89 9.90
C ALA A 170 17.35 5.24 8.74
N TRP A 171 17.55 4.32 7.80
CA TRP A 171 18.36 4.51 6.60
C TRP A 171 17.71 5.44 5.57
N GLN A 172 16.39 5.35 5.39
CA GLN A 172 15.70 6.13 4.35
C GLN A 172 15.68 7.62 4.68
N LEU A 173 15.84 8.48 3.68
CA LEU A 173 15.68 9.93 3.83
C LEU A 173 14.23 10.31 4.11
N ARG A 174 13.98 11.23 5.06
CA ARG A 174 12.62 11.66 5.47
C ARG A 174 11.71 12.04 4.31
N PHE A 175 12.24 12.66 3.25
CA PHE A 175 11.45 13.10 2.10
C PHE A 175 11.07 11.98 1.12
N LEU A 176 11.86 10.90 1.06
CA LEU A 176 11.58 9.73 0.23
C LEU A 176 10.75 8.66 0.95
N ARG A 177 10.54 8.80 2.27
CA ARG A 177 9.76 7.85 3.06
C ARG A 177 8.27 7.95 2.68
N LEU A 178 7.72 6.80 2.28
CA LEU A 178 6.28 6.55 2.22
C LEU A 178 5.95 5.61 3.40
N PRO A 179 4.89 5.84 4.19
CA PRO A 179 3.98 6.99 4.26
C PRO A 179 4.69 8.27 4.68
N LYS A 180 4.15 9.43 4.26
CA LYS A 180 4.76 10.70 4.63
C LYS A 180 4.76 10.86 6.17
N PRO A 181 5.81 11.51 6.72
CA PRO A 181 5.88 11.82 8.14
C PRO A 181 4.65 12.61 8.59
N GLN A 182 3.91 12.09 9.58
CA GLN A 182 2.71 12.74 10.13
C GLN A 182 3.06 13.77 11.22
N VAL A 183 4.23 13.64 11.83
CA VAL A 183 4.69 14.51 12.92
C VAL A 183 5.82 15.45 12.50
N LYS A 184 5.81 16.66 13.05
CA LYS A 184 6.94 17.60 12.90
C LYS A 184 8.12 17.13 13.77
N ARG A 185 9.33 17.60 13.44
CA ARG A 185 10.53 17.31 14.24
C ARG A 185 10.30 17.81 15.68
N GLY A 186 10.69 17.00 16.67
CA GLY A 186 10.51 17.28 18.10
C GLY A 186 9.13 16.93 18.67
N GLN A 187 8.13 16.62 17.84
CA GLN A 187 6.81 16.19 18.31
C GLN A 187 6.77 14.68 18.50
N HIS A 188 7.19 14.23 19.68
CA HIS A 188 7.12 12.81 20.03
C HIS A 188 5.69 12.39 20.40
N PRO A 189 5.24 11.18 20.01
CA PRO A 189 3.97 10.65 20.48
C PRO A 189 4.01 10.49 22.00
N ALA A 190 2.89 10.80 22.68
CA ALA A 190 2.74 10.55 24.10
C ALA A 190 2.99 9.06 24.40
N LEU A 191 3.74 8.81 25.48
CA LEU A 191 4.00 7.46 25.98
C LEU A 191 2.70 6.87 26.51
#